data_AF-X1QVY5-F1
#
_entry.id   AF-X1QVY5-F1
#
_cell.length_a   1.000
_cell.length_b   1.000
_cell.length_c   1.000
_cell.angle_alpha   90.00
_cell.angle_beta   90.00
_cell.angle_gamma   90.00
#
_symmetry.space_group_name_H-M   'P 1'
#
loop_
_entity.id
_entity.type
_entity.pdbx_description
1 polymer ?
#
loop_
_entity_poly.entity_id
_entity_poly.type
_entity_poly.pdbx_seq_one_letter_code
_entity_poly.pdbx_strand_id
1 'polypeptide(L)' 'NLLATIANSKLIGENSIIVVCHANRFPLSSDYDGLHLAKQRHYGDTFISIYQGEG' A
#
# COMPACT_ATOMS: atom_id res chain seq x y z
N ASN A 1 10.20 -1.33 7.04
CA ASN A 1 9.25 -1.12 5.94
C ASN A 1 7.87 -0.94 6.57
N LEU A 2 7.34 0.29 6.62
CA LEU A 2 6.12 0.61 7.38
C LEU A 2 4.90 -0.19 6.89
N LEU A 3 4.78 -0.41 5.56
CA LEU A 3 3.65 -1.16 5.00
C LEU A 3 3.68 -2.63 5.40
N ALA A 4 4.84 -3.27 5.44
CA ALA A 4 4.98 -4.63 5.96
C ALA A 4 4.60 -4.73 7.45
N THR A 5 4.93 -3.71 8.25
CA THR A 5 4.55 -3.66 9.67
C THR A 5 3.05 -3.48 9.84
N ILE A 6 2.40 -2.64 9.02
CA ILE A 6 0.95 -2.46 9.04
C ILE A 6 0.24 -3.74 8.58
N ALA A 7 0.75 -4.39 7.52
CA ALA A 7 0.21 -5.64 7.00
C ALA A 7 0.13 -6.74 8.06
N ASN A 8 1.17 -6.84 8.88
CA ASN A 8 1.27 -7.81 9.98
C ASN A 8 0.64 -7.32 11.30
N SER A 9 -0.10 -6.20 11.29
CA SER A 9 -0.70 -5.63 12.50
C SER A 9 -2.18 -5.96 12.60
N LYS A 10 -2.74 -5.85 13.82
CA LYS A 10 -4.19 -5.97 14.05
C LYS A 10 -5.00 -4.75 13.56
N LEU A 11 -4.35 -3.80 12.88
CA LEU A 11 -5.02 -2.57 12.39
C LEU A 11 -5.76 -2.80 11.08
N ILE A 12 -5.38 -3.82 10.32
CA ILE A 12 -6.02 -4.16 9.05
C ILE A 12 -6.46 -5.62 9.08
N GLY A 13 -7.50 -5.91 8.30
CA GLY A 13 -7.99 -7.26 8.04
C GLY A 13 -8.59 -7.35 6.63
N GLU A 14 -9.33 -8.41 6.37
CA GLU A 14 -9.93 -8.67 5.06
C GLU A 14 -10.69 -7.45 4.52
N ASN A 15 -10.47 -7.11 3.25
CA ASN A 15 -11.08 -5.98 2.54
C ASN A 15 -10.70 -4.58 3.07
N SER A 16 -9.71 -4.48 3.95
CA SER A 16 -9.16 -3.17 4.35
C SER A 16 -8.49 -2.49 3.15
N ILE A 17 -8.64 -1.17 3.04
CA ILE A 17 -8.00 -0.37 1.98
C ILE A 17 -7.00 0.58 2.60
N ILE A 18 -5.76 0.56 2.09
CA ILE A 18 -4.71 1.51 2.47
C ILE A 18 -4.38 2.39 1.27
N VAL A 19 -4.44 3.70 1.48
CA VAL A 19 -4.01 4.69 0.49
C VAL A 19 -2.71 5.33 0.94
N VAL A 20 -1.69 5.25 0.09
CA VAL A 20 -0.36 5.79 0.36
C VAL A 20 -0.01 6.82 -0.70
N CYS A 21 0.23 8.06 -0.27
CA CYS A 21 0.80 9.11 -1.10
C CYS A 21 2.30 9.17 -0.84
N HIS A 22 3.12 9.02 -1.88
CA HIS A 22 4.58 9.03 -1.75
C HIS A 22 5.23 9.67 -2.97
N ALA A 23 6.44 10.19 -2.81
CA ALA A 23 7.18 10.72 -3.95
C ALA A 23 7.62 9.58 -4.90
N ASN A 24 7.67 9.82 -6.20
CA ASN A 24 8.01 8.80 -7.20
C ASN A 24 9.43 8.24 -7.05
N ARG A 25 10.33 9.02 -6.46
CA ARG A 25 11.69 8.64 -6.07
C ARG A 25 11.75 7.59 -4.95
N PHE A 26 10.62 7.29 -4.30
CA PHE A 26 10.49 6.23 -3.31
C PHE A 26 9.47 5.19 -3.80
N PRO A 27 9.84 4.35 -4.79
CA PRO A 27 8.94 3.32 -5.29
C PRO A 27 8.59 2.32 -4.17
N LEU A 28 7.34 1.87 -4.18
CA LEU A 28 6.84 0.85 -3.26
C LEU A 28 6.68 -0.50 -3.99
N SER A 29 6.73 -1.60 -3.24
CA SER A 29 6.44 -2.94 -3.73
C SER A 29 4.97 -3.08 -4.06
N SER A 30 4.62 -3.95 -4.99
CA SER A 30 3.23 -4.32 -5.25
C SER A 30 2.64 -5.24 -4.17
N ASP A 31 3.48 -5.85 -3.34
CA ASP A 31 3.09 -6.84 -2.33
C ASP A 31 3.80 -6.57 -1.01
N TYR A 32 3.03 -6.65 0.07
CA TYR A 32 3.49 -6.65 1.45
C TYR A 32 2.69 -7.65 2.30
N ASP A 33 2.87 -8.96 2.07
CA ASP A 33 2.44 -10.04 2.99
C ASP A 33 1.02 -9.88 3.53
N GLY A 34 0.03 -10.05 2.64
CA GLY A 34 -1.39 -9.85 2.93
C GLY A 34 -1.91 -8.46 2.55
N LEU A 35 -1.06 -7.58 2.02
CA LEU A 35 -1.44 -6.27 1.47
C LEU A 35 -0.96 -6.12 0.02
N HIS A 36 -1.90 -6.12 -0.92
CA HIS A 36 -1.61 -6.11 -2.36
C HIS A 36 -2.00 -4.81 -3.04
N LEU A 37 -1.17 -4.34 -3.97
CA LEU A 37 -1.44 -3.14 -4.75
C LEU A 37 -2.60 -3.38 -5.72
N ALA A 38 -3.78 -2.90 -5.37
CA ALA A 38 -4.96 -2.96 -6.22
C ALA A 38 -4.90 -1.93 -7.36
N LYS A 39 -4.31 -0.76 -7.09
CA LYS A 39 -4.30 0.35 -8.06
C LYS A 39 -3.20 1.36 -7.75
N GLN A 40 -2.65 1.97 -8.79
CA GLN A 40 -1.74 3.11 -8.66
C GLN A 40 -2.11 4.24 -9.63
N ARG A 41 -1.82 5.48 -9.21
CA ARG A 41 -1.92 6.70 -10.02
C ARG A 41 -0.69 7.57 -9.83
N HIS A 42 -0.25 8.25 -10.88
CA HIS A 42 0.93 9.10 -10.88
C HIS A 42 0.56 10.54 -11.26
N TYR A 43 0.98 11.50 -10.44
CA TYR A 43 0.73 12.92 -10.62
C TYR A 43 1.99 13.73 -10.28
N GLY A 44 2.72 14.17 -11.31
CA GLY A 44 3.96 14.94 -11.11
C GLY A 44 5.01 14.13 -10.35
N ASP A 45 5.39 14.59 -9.15
CA ASP A 45 6.33 13.87 -8.28
C ASP A 45 5.64 12.88 -7.34
N THR A 46 4.31 12.73 -7.38
CA THR A 46 3.54 11.94 -6.40
C THR A 46 2.91 10.71 -7.02
N PHE A 47 3.13 9.54 -6.41
CA PHE A 47 2.29 8.37 -6.59
C PHE A 47 1.22 8.30 -5.50
N ILE A 48 0.02 7.91 -5.92
CA ILE A 48 -1.04 7.43 -5.04
C ILE A 48 -1.15 5.92 -5.27
N SER A 49 -0.73 5.14 -4.29
CA SER A 49 -0.78 3.68 -4.30
C SER A 49 -1.92 3.23 -3.38
N ILE A 50 -2.82 2.41 -3.92
CA ILE A 50 -4.00 1.89 -3.22
C ILE A 50 -3.80 0.40 -3.06
N TYR A 51 -3.72 -0.05 -1.82
CA TYR A 51 -3.57 -1.45 -1.45
C TYR A 51 -4.86 -2.00 -0.84
N GLN A 52 -5.07 -3.30 -1.04
CA GLN A 52 -6.16 -4.06 -0.45
C GLN A 52 -5.60 -5.18 0.43
N GLY A 53 -6.12 -5.26 1.65
CA GLY A 53 -5.82 -6.33 2.60
C GLY A 53 -6.57 -7.61 2.25
N GLU A 54 -5.85 -8.73 2.28
CA GLU A 54 -6.42 -10.08 2.19
C GLU A 54 -6.83 -10.60 3.57
N GLY A 55 -7.73 -11.58 3.59
CA GLY A 55 -8.21 -12.29 4.77
C GLY A 55 -7.52 -13.62 4.97
#